data_AF-A0A7V2JY80-F1
#
_entry.id   AF-A0A7V2JY80-F1
#
_cell.length_a   1.000
_cell.length_b   1.000
_cell.length_c   1.000
_cell.angle_alpha   90.00
_cell.angle_beta   90.00
_cell.angle_gamma   90.00
#
_symmetry.space_group_name_H-M   'P 1'
#
loop_
_entity.id
_entity.type
_entity.pdbx_description
1 polymer ?
#
loop_
_entity_poly.entity_id
_entity_poly.type
_entity_poly.pdbx_seq_one_letter_code
_entity_poly.pdbx_strand_id
1 'polypeptide(L)'
;MRRFVLLAHKAPVAPDFTLNDLPGSAGRIDVLCRAIGAAFFLSHDLRRDVEVDILLQDQVQIRLVGEKLKRLNPDERSTAALIKHALEKLVGEEEEVQSTPGIFVSRRTLPEMVDRLYQLGAHPVVLHEEGAPFEAASIPDDPAFFLSDHQDFSPTDEEALADLPRVSLGSTPLHTSQCITIVHYLLDRQREDEGDLVMCHKVWEESKAHLIKGLLEDFGIPANLVRHVPPSVLPITVDGLSEVRIMVRPRDLQRAREIISDYFEPPIDE
;
A
#
# COMPACT_ATOMS: atom_id res chain seq x y z
N MET A 1 -2.96 -6.71 5.58
CA MET A 1 -2.10 -7.29 4.52
C MET A 1 -2.26 -6.47 3.26
N ARG A 2 -1.22 -6.30 2.44
CA ARG A 2 -1.31 -5.65 1.12
C ARG A 2 -0.95 -6.68 0.06
N ARG A 3 -1.80 -6.89 -0.93
CA ARG A 3 -1.53 -7.86 -2.01
C ARG A 3 -1.39 -7.14 -3.34
N PHE A 4 -0.44 -7.59 -4.16
CA PHE A 4 -0.29 -7.14 -5.53
C PHE A 4 -0.36 -8.36 -6.45
N VAL A 5 -1.23 -8.29 -7.44
CA VAL A 5 -1.41 -9.32 -8.46
C VAL A 5 -0.91 -8.78 -9.79
N LEU A 6 0.13 -9.39 -10.34
CA LEU A 6 0.78 -8.98 -11.57
C LEU A 6 0.39 -9.94 -12.70
N LEU A 7 -0.29 -9.44 -13.72
CA LEU A 7 -0.63 -10.21 -14.92
C LEU A 7 0.50 -10.08 -15.95
N ALA A 8 1.24 -11.16 -16.14
CA ALA A 8 2.43 -11.21 -16.98
C ALA A 8 2.13 -11.95 -18.28
N HIS A 9 1.85 -11.20 -19.34
CA HIS A 9 1.35 -11.73 -20.61
C HIS A 9 2.40 -12.42 -21.47
N LYS A 10 3.68 -12.00 -21.31
CA LYS A 10 4.78 -12.51 -22.15
C LYS A 10 5.84 -13.29 -21.39
N ALA A 11 5.85 -13.21 -20.07
CA ALA A 11 6.84 -13.92 -19.27
C ALA A 11 6.66 -15.44 -19.46
N PRO A 12 7.75 -16.20 -19.66
CA PRO A 12 7.67 -17.62 -19.95
C PRO A 12 7.15 -18.41 -18.75
N VAL A 13 6.33 -19.43 -19.05
CA VAL A 13 5.85 -20.41 -18.06
C VAL A 13 6.83 -21.59 -17.85
N ALA A 14 7.90 -21.64 -18.63
CA ALA A 14 8.97 -22.64 -18.55
C ALA A 14 10.29 -21.99 -18.08
N PRO A 15 11.20 -22.76 -17.44
CA PRO A 15 12.46 -22.22 -16.90
C PRO A 15 13.57 -22.03 -17.96
N ASP A 16 13.26 -22.05 -19.25
CA ASP A 16 14.24 -22.08 -20.35
C ASP A 16 14.81 -20.71 -20.75
N PHE A 17 14.43 -19.64 -20.05
CA PHE A 17 14.93 -18.29 -20.32
C PHE A 17 16.34 -18.03 -19.74
N THR A 18 17.02 -17.04 -20.33
CA THR A 18 18.36 -16.59 -19.93
C THR A 18 18.30 -15.45 -18.91
N LEU A 19 19.19 -15.51 -17.91
CA LEU A 19 19.35 -14.42 -16.93
C LEU A 19 20.14 -13.22 -17.47
N ASN A 20 20.71 -13.33 -18.67
CA ASN A 20 21.49 -12.27 -19.30
C ASN A 20 20.65 -11.35 -20.19
N ASP A 21 19.39 -11.72 -20.48
CA ASP A 21 18.48 -10.95 -21.33
C ASP A 21 17.04 -11.06 -20.80
N LEU A 22 16.83 -10.47 -19.62
CA LEU A 22 15.52 -10.42 -18.95
C LEU A 22 14.45 -9.62 -19.74
N PRO A 23 14.80 -8.49 -20.42
CA PRO A 23 13.81 -7.73 -21.17
C PRO A 23 13.44 -8.36 -22.52
N GLY A 24 14.39 -8.97 -23.23
CA GLY A 24 14.15 -9.52 -24.56
C GLY A 24 13.56 -10.92 -24.50
N SER A 25 14.43 -11.91 -24.57
CA SER A 25 14.08 -13.34 -24.66
C SER A 25 13.33 -13.89 -23.46
N ALA A 26 13.41 -13.25 -22.28
CA ALA A 26 12.67 -13.67 -21.10
C ALA A 26 11.31 -12.97 -20.92
N GLY A 27 10.77 -12.31 -21.95
CA GLY A 27 9.38 -11.83 -21.94
C GLY A 27 9.11 -10.76 -20.87
N ARG A 28 10.04 -9.82 -20.70
CA ARG A 28 9.95 -8.72 -19.73
C ARG A 28 9.95 -9.14 -18.25
N ILE A 29 10.65 -10.22 -17.90
CA ILE A 29 10.91 -10.57 -16.49
C ILE A 29 11.59 -9.43 -15.72
N ASP A 30 12.33 -8.54 -16.39
CA ASP A 30 12.89 -7.33 -15.79
C ASP A 30 11.81 -6.44 -15.12
N VAL A 31 10.62 -6.35 -15.72
CA VAL A 31 9.47 -5.60 -15.16
C VAL A 31 8.98 -6.27 -13.88
N LEU A 32 8.84 -7.60 -13.90
CA LEU A 32 8.40 -8.37 -12.73
C LEU A 32 9.40 -8.27 -11.59
N CYS A 33 10.70 -8.35 -11.88
CA CYS A 33 11.75 -8.18 -10.88
C CYS A 33 11.70 -6.79 -10.21
N ARG A 34 11.52 -5.72 -11.00
CA ARG A 34 11.35 -4.36 -10.43
C ARG A 34 10.07 -4.23 -9.62
N ALA A 35 8.99 -4.88 -10.04
CA ALA A 35 7.73 -4.88 -9.30
C ALA A 35 7.85 -5.60 -7.95
N ILE A 36 8.48 -6.79 -7.92
CA ILE A 36 8.83 -7.50 -6.67
C ILE A 36 9.70 -6.59 -5.79
N GLY A 37 10.70 -5.94 -6.39
CA GLY A 37 11.60 -5.04 -5.67
C GLY A 37 10.84 -3.91 -4.98
N ALA A 38 9.96 -3.22 -5.72
CA ALA A 38 9.12 -2.13 -5.21
C ALA A 38 8.11 -2.60 -4.14
N ALA A 39 7.63 -3.83 -4.23
CA ALA A 39 6.64 -4.37 -3.29
C ALA A 39 7.25 -4.73 -1.93
N PHE A 40 8.48 -5.24 -1.90
CA PHE A 40 9.05 -5.78 -0.66
C PHE A 40 10.11 -4.90 -0.02
N PHE A 41 11.03 -4.29 -0.77
CA PHE A 41 12.21 -3.66 -0.16
C PHE A 41 11.90 -2.33 0.55
N LEU A 42 12.36 -2.25 1.78
CA LEU A 42 12.62 -1.00 2.50
C LEU A 42 14.14 -0.77 2.54
N SER A 43 14.59 0.37 3.06
CA SER A 43 16.02 0.68 3.15
C SER A 43 16.82 -0.34 3.98
N HIS A 44 16.20 -0.93 5.01
CA HIS A 44 16.88 -1.83 5.95
C HIS A 44 16.08 -3.10 6.31
N ASP A 45 14.93 -3.33 5.66
CA ASP A 45 14.10 -4.53 5.91
C ASP A 45 13.24 -4.85 4.68
N LEU A 46 12.40 -5.87 4.81
CA LEU A 46 11.34 -6.22 3.88
C LEU A 46 9.97 -5.96 4.52
N ARG A 47 9.02 -5.48 3.73
CA ARG A 47 7.61 -5.42 4.14
C ARG A 47 7.08 -6.84 4.37
N ARG A 48 6.83 -7.18 5.63
CA ARG A 48 6.34 -8.51 6.04
C ARG A 48 4.84 -8.70 5.80
N ASP A 49 4.10 -7.59 5.75
CA ASP A 49 2.66 -7.53 5.53
C ASP A 49 2.28 -7.39 4.04
N VAL A 50 3.11 -7.93 3.14
CA VAL A 50 2.91 -7.91 1.69
C VAL A 50 2.89 -9.34 1.12
N GLU A 51 1.98 -9.61 0.19
CA GLU A 51 1.99 -10.79 -0.70
C GLU A 51 2.02 -10.29 -2.16
N VAL A 52 2.84 -10.91 -3.01
CA VAL A 52 2.88 -10.64 -4.45
C VAL A 52 2.56 -11.94 -5.18
N ASP A 53 1.52 -11.90 -5.99
CA ASP A 53 1.14 -12.96 -6.90
C ASP A 53 1.50 -12.54 -8.32
N ILE A 54 2.19 -13.41 -9.05
CA ILE A 54 2.55 -13.19 -10.45
C ILE A 54 1.87 -14.29 -11.26
N LEU A 55 0.95 -13.91 -12.15
CA LEU A 55 0.26 -14.81 -13.05
C LEU A 55 0.92 -14.76 -14.43
N LEU A 56 1.66 -15.80 -14.76
CA LEU A 56 2.35 -15.94 -16.04
C LEU A 56 1.40 -16.58 -17.06
N GLN A 57 1.05 -15.82 -18.11
CA GLN A 57 0.24 -16.25 -19.25
C GLN A 57 -1.06 -16.97 -18.86
N ASP A 58 -1.71 -16.53 -17.77
CA ASP A 58 -2.93 -17.14 -17.23
C ASP A 58 -2.83 -18.66 -16.95
N GLN A 59 -1.63 -19.13 -16.62
CA GLN A 59 -1.36 -20.57 -16.49
C GLN A 59 -0.58 -20.95 -15.23
N VAL A 60 0.41 -20.14 -14.88
CA VAL A 60 1.31 -20.41 -13.76
C VAL A 60 1.32 -19.23 -12.81
N GLN A 61 1.04 -19.50 -11.54
CA GLN A 61 1.18 -18.53 -10.48
C GLN A 61 2.49 -18.74 -9.74
N ILE A 62 3.21 -17.64 -9.51
CA ILE A 62 4.30 -17.57 -8.55
C ILE A 62 3.88 -16.61 -7.43
N ARG A 63 3.83 -17.11 -6.20
CA ARG A 63 3.39 -16.38 -5.02
C ARG A 63 4.53 -16.14 -4.06
N LEU A 64 4.74 -14.87 -3.71
CA LEU A 64 5.79 -14.41 -2.79
C LEU A 64 5.14 -13.87 -1.51
N VAL A 65 5.53 -14.39 -0.35
CA VAL A 65 4.95 -14.04 0.97
C VAL A 65 5.99 -13.33 1.84
N GLY A 66 5.83 -12.03 2.04
CA GLY A 66 6.80 -11.15 2.71
C GLY A 66 7.26 -11.64 4.08
N GLU A 67 6.33 -12.14 4.89
CA GLU A 67 6.61 -12.72 6.20
C GLU A 67 7.61 -13.89 6.15
N LYS A 68 7.56 -14.70 5.08
CA LYS A 68 8.33 -15.93 4.93
C LYS A 68 9.57 -15.78 4.03
N LEU A 69 9.66 -14.68 3.27
CA LEU A 69 10.73 -14.44 2.31
C LEU A 69 12.11 -14.40 2.97
N LYS A 70 13.05 -15.16 2.38
CA LYS A 70 14.48 -15.11 2.71
C LYS A 70 15.29 -15.08 1.42
N ARG A 71 16.49 -14.47 1.49
CA ARG A 71 17.47 -14.42 0.37
C ARG A 71 16.95 -13.75 -0.90
N LEU A 72 15.97 -12.87 -0.79
CA LEU A 72 15.61 -11.94 -1.85
C LEU A 72 16.59 -10.75 -1.80
N ASN A 73 17.27 -10.45 -2.89
CA ASN A 73 18.17 -9.29 -2.99
C ASN A 73 17.56 -8.21 -3.91
N PRO A 74 17.92 -6.93 -3.74
CA PRO A 74 17.35 -5.84 -4.55
C PRO A 74 17.66 -5.87 -6.04
N ASP A 75 18.59 -6.73 -6.49
CA ASP A 75 18.97 -6.81 -7.90
C ASP A 75 18.01 -7.68 -8.73
N GLU A 76 17.78 -7.27 -9.97
CA GLU A 76 16.84 -7.95 -10.87
C GLU A 76 17.29 -9.37 -11.23
N ARG A 77 18.61 -9.61 -11.33
CA ARG A 77 19.17 -10.88 -11.78
C ARG A 77 18.95 -11.99 -10.75
N SER A 78 19.19 -11.73 -9.48
CA SER A 78 18.96 -12.70 -8.41
C SER A 78 17.48 -12.99 -8.22
N THR A 79 16.63 -11.97 -8.34
CA THR A 79 15.16 -12.13 -8.33
C THR A 79 14.69 -12.99 -9.51
N ALA A 80 15.21 -12.74 -10.71
CA ALA A 80 14.92 -13.56 -11.90
C ALA A 80 15.39 -15.02 -11.73
N ALA A 81 16.51 -15.24 -11.04
CA ALA A 81 16.96 -16.59 -10.72
C ALA A 81 16.00 -17.33 -9.77
N LEU A 82 15.38 -16.61 -8.81
CA LEU A 82 14.34 -17.19 -7.94
C LEU A 82 13.07 -17.54 -8.73
N ILE A 83 12.63 -16.67 -9.65
CA ILE A 83 11.51 -16.95 -10.56
C ILE A 83 11.81 -18.19 -11.40
N LYS A 84 13.00 -18.26 -12.00
CA LYS A 84 13.43 -19.42 -12.79
C LYS A 84 13.40 -20.70 -11.94
N HIS A 85 13.93 -20.64 -10.73
CA HIS A 85 13.94 -21.79 -9.82
C HIS A 85 12.53 -22.22 -9.40
N ALA A 86 11.59 -21.28 -9.24
CA ALA A 86 10.19 -21.60 -9.00
C ALA A 86 9.61 -22.39 -10.18
N LEU A 87 9.85 -21.96 -11.42
CA LEU A 87 9.39 -22.69 -12.60
C LEU A 87 10.02 -24.08 -12.73
N GLU A 88 11.30 -24.24 -12.39
CA GLU A 88 11.95 -25.56 -12.34
C GLU A 88 11.26 -26.50 -11.35
N LYS A 89 10.80 -25.96 -10.21
CA LYS A 89 10.12 -26.73 -9.16
C LYS A 89 8.70 -27.16 -9.52
N LEU A 90 8.04 -26.45 -10.43
CA LEU A 90 6.69 -26.81 -10.90
C LEU A 90 6.68 -28.00 -11.86
N VAL A 91 7.82 -28.36 -12.46
CA VAL A 91 7.90 -29.42 -13.47
C VAL A 91 7.49 -30.76 -12.85
N GLY A 92 6.36 -31.30 -13.31
CA GLY A 92 5.82 -32.57 -12.82
C GLY A 92 4.95 -32.49 -11.56
N GLU A 93 4.76 -31.30 -10.99
CA GLU A 93 3.94 -31.09 -9.80
C GLU A 93 2.54 -30.63 -10.18
N GLU A 94 1.49 -31.22 -9.60
CA GLU A 94 0.09 -30.81 -9.86
C GLU A 94 -0.43 -29.80 -8.83
N GLU A 95 0.07 -29.86 -7.59
CA GLU A 95 -0.33 -28.99 -6.49
C GLU A 95 0.62 -27.80 -6.29
N GLU A 96 0.25 -26.87 -5.40
CA GLU A 96 1.14 -25.77 -5.01
C GLU A 96 2.36 -26.33 -4.26
N VAL A 97 3.56 -25.97 -4.73
CA VAL A 97 4.82 -26.37 -4.11
C VAL A 97 5.62 -25.16 -3.69
N GLN A 98 6.33 -25.30 -2.58
CA GLN A 98 7.26 -24.26 -2.12
C GLN A 98 8.62 -24.42 -2.79
N SER A 99 9.04 -23.43 -3.59
CA SER A 99 10.33 -23.47 -4.29
C SER A 99 11.48 -23.06 -3.37
N THR A 100 11.31 -21.94 -2.67
CA THR A 100 12.25 -21.37 -1.70
C THR A 100 11.48 -20.74 -0.53
N PRO A 101 12.13 -20.39 0.60
CA PRO A 101 11.44 -19.76 1.73
C PRO A 101 10.61 -18.54 1.31
N GLY A 102 9.28 -18.64 1.45
CA GLY A 102 8.32 -17.61 1.07
C GLY A 102 7.96 -17.53 -0.42
N ILE A 103 8.46 -18.40 -1.29
CA ILE A 103 8.09 -18.44 -2.71
C ILE A 103 7.42 -19.78 -3.02
N PHE A 104 6.19 -19.70 -3.52
CA PHE A 104 5.34 -20.83 -3.89
C PHE A 104 5.02 -20.75 -5.38
N VAL A 105 4.77 -21.89 -6.00
CA VAL A 105 4.44 -21.99 -7.42
C VAL A 105 3.35 -23.02 -7.62
N SER A 106 2.39 -22.73 -8.50
CA SER A 106 1.28 -23.63 -8.83
C SER A 106 0.78 -23.35 -10.24
N ARG A 107 0.03 -24.30 -10.82
CA ARG A 107 -0.83 -24.00 -11.97
C ARG A 107 -2.09 -23.31 -11.45
N ARG A 108 -2.42 -22.15 -12.00
CA ARG A 108 -3.62 -21.39 -11.64
C ARG A 108 -3.97 -20.41 -12.76
N THR A 109 -5.26 -20.22 -12.97
CA THR A 109 -5.85 -19.23 -13.88
C THR A 109 -6.31 -17.98 -13.11
N LEU A 110 -6.63 -16.91 -13.83
CA LEU A 110 -7.07 -15.63 -13.29
C LEU A 110 -8.40 -15.76 -12.51
N PRO A 111 -9.44 -16.45 -13.01
CA PRO A 111 -10.66 -16.68 -12.22
C PRO A 111 -10.37 -17.42 -10.91
N GLU A 112 -9.57 -18.50 -10.95
CA GLU A 112 -9.19 -19.25 -9.75
C GLU A 112 -8.37 -18.40 -8.76
N MET A 113 -7.57 -17.47 -9.26
CA MET A 113 -6.81 -16.52 -8.44
C MET A 113 -7.73 -15.52 -7.74
N VAL A 114 -8.71 -14.97 -8.46
CA VAL A 114 -9.74 -14.09 -7.89
C VAL A 114 -10.54 -14.82 -6.82
N ASP A 115 -10.98 -16.06 -7.09
CA ASP A 115 -11.68 -16.90 -6.12
C ASP A 115 -10.84 -17.15 -4.85
N ARG A 116 -9.55 -17.45 -5.02
CA ARG A 116 -8.62 -17.61 -3.88
C ARG A 116 -8.56 -16.33 -3.03
N LEU A 117 -8.48 -15.16 -3.65
CA LEU A 117 -8.39 -13.90 -2.92
C LEU A 117 -9.64 -13.68 -2.07
N TYR A 118 -10.83 -13.94 -2.62
CA TYR A 118 -12.08 -13.87 -1.86
C TYR A 118 -12.13 -14.89 -0.71
N GLN A 119 -11.67 -16.12 -0.92
CA GLN A 119 -11.58 -17.13 0.14
C GLN A 119 -10.66 -16.71 1.29
N LEU A 120 -9.65 -15.88 1.01
CA LEU A 120 -8.75 -15.31 2.01
C LEU A 120 -9.30 -14.04 2.68
N GLY A 121 -10.51 -13.60 2.30
CA GLY A 121 -11.10 -12.33 2.76
C GLY A 121 -10.39 -11.09 2.21
N ALA A 122 -9.61 -11.23 1.13
CA ALA A 122 -9.02 -10.09 0.44
C ALA A 122 -10.05 -9.40 -0.46
N HIS A 123 -9.80 -8.12 -0.74
CA HIS A 123 -10.67 -7.32 -1.60
C HIS A 123 -9.94 -6.93 -2.90
N PRO A 124 -10.23 -7.61 -4.02
CA PRO A 124 -9.68 -7.28 -5.33
C PRO A 124 -10.02 -5.85 -5.78
N VAL A 125 -9.02 -5.15 -6.30
CA VAL A 125 -9.13 -3.79 -6.86
C VAL A 125 -8.23 -3.72 -8.08
N VAL A 126 -8.69 -3.13 -9.19
CA VAL A 126 -7.87 -2.95 -10.40
C VAL A 126 -7.26 -1.56 -10.41
N LEU A 127 -5.94 -1.47 -10.64
CA LEU A 127 -5.29 -0.19 -10.88
C LEU A 127 -5.35 0.15 -12.37
N HIS A 128 -6.03 1.24 -12.71
CA HIS A 128 -6.31 1.65 -14.09
C HIS A 128 -6.48 3.17 -14.18
N GLU A 129 -5.97 3.81 -15.24
CA GLU A 129 -5.98 5.27 -15.41
C GLU A 129 -7.39 5.87 -15.40
N GLU A 130 -8.36 5.13 -15.94
CA GLU A 130 -9.79 5.50 -15.98
C GLU A 130 -10.56 5.17 -14.68
N GLY A 131 -9.88 4.68 -13.64
CA GLY A 131 -10.48 4.42 -12.34
C GLY A 131 -10.79 5.68 -11.54
N ALA A 132 -11.49 5.51 -10.41
CA ALA A 132 -11.70 6.61 -9.46
C ALA A 132 -10.35 7.06 -8.87
N PRO A 133 -10.07 8.36 -8.70
CA PRO A 133 -8.84 8.83 -8.08
C PRO A 133 -8.61 8.17 -6.70
N PHE A 134 -7.40 7.69 -6.44
CA PHE A 134 -7.07 6.93 -5.23
C PHE A 134 -7.44 7.65 -3.93
N GLU A 135 -7.27 8.97 -3.88
CA GLU A 135 -7.59 9.80 -2.71
C GLU A 135 -9.10 9.91 -2.45
N ALA A 136 -9.92 9.75 -3.50
CA ALA A 136 -11.38 9.76 -3.40
C ALA A 136 -11.97 8.34 -3.27
N ALA A 137 -11.19 7.31 -3.59
CA ALA A 137 -11.59 5.93 -3.49
C ALA A 137 -11.52 5.43 -2.04
N SER A 138 -12.57 4.73 -1.59
CA SER A 138 -12.52 3.99 -0.33
C SER A 138 -11.73 2.70 -0.53
N ILE A 139 -10.44 2.72 -0.23
CA ILE A 139 -9.60 1.54 -0.31
C ILE A 139 -10.04 0.55 0.78
N PRO A 140 -10.40 -0.70 0.43
CA PRO A 140 -10.85 -1.68 1.40
C PRO A 140 -9.69 -2.15 2.29
N ASP A 141 -10.04 -2.68 3.46
CA ASP A 141 -9.10 -3.45 4.27
C ASP A 141 -8.62 -4.70 3.51
N ASP A 142 -7.39 -5.14 3.77
CA ASP A 142 -6.77 -6.28 3.08
C ASP A 142 -6.86 -6.23 1.52
N PRO A 143 -6.46 -5.12 0.87
CA PRO A 143 -6.63 -4.94 -0.56
C PRO A 143 -5.73 -5.87 -1.39
N ALA A 144 -6.23 -6.26 -2.56
CA ALA A 144 -5.48 -6.98 -3.58
C ALA A 144 -5.50 -6.21 -4.91
N PHE A 145 -4.41 -5.52 -5.20
CA PHE A 145 -4.29 -4.65 -6.36
C PHE A 145 -3.85 -5.43 -7.60
N PHE A 146 -4.70 -5.48 -8.61
CA PHE A 146 -4.40 -6.02 -9.93
C PHE A 146 -3.69 -4.98 -10.78
N LEU A 147 -2.58 -5.40 -11.37
CA LEU A 147 -1.73 -4.62 -12.27
C LEU A 147 -1.39 -5.48 -13.49
N SER A 148 -1.42 -4.85 -14.67
CA SER A 148 -0.82 -5.43 -15.86
C SER A 148 0.71 -5.27 -15.86
N ASP A 149 1.37 -5.92 -16.82
CA ASP A 149 2.81 -5.83 -17.02
C ASP A 149 3.24 -4.58 -17.80
N HIS A 150 3.65 -4.73 -19.06
CA HIS A 150 4.01 -3.66 -19.97
C HIS A 150 3.01 -3.55 -21.13
N GLN A 151 2.01 -4.42 -21.16
CA GLN A 151 0.88 -4.41 -22.07
C GLN A 151 -0.36 -3.95 -21.32
N ASP A 152 -1.38 -3.52 -22.05
CA ASP A 152 -2.70 -3.31 -21.45
C ASP A 152 -3.29 -4.66 -21.01
N PHE A 153 -4.31 -4.63 -20.17
CA PHE A 153 -5.09 -5.82 -19.86
C PHE A 153 -5.63 -6.43 -21.15
N SER A 154 -5.49 -7.75 -21.31
CA SER A 154 -6.05 -8.44 -22.47
C SER A 154 -7.58 -8.47 -22.37
N PRO A 155 -8.31 -8.69 -23.49
CA PRO A 155 -9.76 -8.80 -23.45
C PRO A 155 -10.29 -9.85 -22.46
N THR A 156 -9.53 -10.92 -22.25
CA THR A 156 -9.86 -11.97 -21.27
C THR A 156 -9.65 -11.52 -19.83
N ASP A 157 -8.64 -10.68 -19.57
CA ASP A 157 -8.45 -10.09 -18.24
C ASP A 157 -9.55 -9.07 -17.95
N GLU A 158 -9.86 -8.23 -18.94
CA GLU A 158 -10.94 -7.24 -18.85
C GLU A 158 -12.29 -7.89 -18.55
N GLU A 159 -12.59 -9.04 -19.16
CA GLU A 159 -13.78 -9.84 -18.86
C GLU A 159 -13.75 -10.42 -17.44
N ALA A 160 -12.63 -11.01 -17.02
CA ALA A 160 -12.49 -11.62 -15.69
C ALA A 160 -12.50 -10.59 -14.55
N LEU A 161 -12.11 -9.35 -14.83
CA LEU A 161 -11.98 -8.26 -13.85
C LEU A 161 -13.09 -7.21 -13.98
N ALA A 162 -14.10 -7.42 -14.84
CA ALA A 162 -15.12 -6.44 -15.19
C ALA A 162 -15.89 -5.89 -13.97
N ASP A 163 -16.18 -6.75 -12.99
CA ASP A 163 -16.98 -6.42 -11.81
C ASP A 163 -16.14 -5.81 -10.66
N LEU A 164 -14.82 -5.68 -10.84
CA LEU A 164 -13.94 -5.18 -9.79
C LEU A 164 -13.87 -3.65 -9.79
N PRO A 165 -13.77 -3.02 -8.61
CA PRO A 165 -13.59 -1.57 -8.52
C PRO A 165 -12.26 -1.17 -9.16
N ARG A 166 -12.28 -0.08 -9.94
CA ARG A 166 -11.09 0.52 -10.56
C ARG A 166 -10.64 1.76 -9.81
N VAL A 167 -9.34 1.84 -9.55
CA VAL A 167 -8.70 2.97 -8.88
C VAL A 167 -7.56 3.51 -9.73
N SER A 168 -7.49 4.82 -9.85
CA SER A 168 -6.50 5.55 -10.64
C SER A 168 -5.46 6.23 -9.75
N LEU A 169 -4.19 6.14 -10.13
CA LEU A 169 -3.07 6.87 -9.53
C LEU A 169 -2.74 8.16 -10.30
N GLY A 170 -3.57 8.49 -11.30
CA GLY A 170 -3.36 9.60 -12.21
C GLY A 170 -3.56 9.20 -13.67
N SER A 171 -3.59 10.20 -14.55
CA SER A 171 -3.84 10.00 -15.99
C SER A 171 -2.60 9.58 -16.79
N THR A 172 -1.42 9.60 -16.17
CA THR A 172 -0.17 9.20 -16.84
C THR A 172 0.05 7.71 -16.64
N PRO A 173 0.20 6.92 -17.72
CA PRO A 173 0.55 5.52 -17.60
C PRO A 173 1.91 5.36 -16.91
N LEU A 174 1.94 4.57 -15.85
CA LEU A 174 3.13 4.32 -15.04
C LEU A 174 3.56 2.86 -15.16
N HIS A 175 4.85 2.60 -14.96
CA HIS A 175 5.31 1.23 -14.83
C HIS A 175 4.77 0.60 -13.54
N THR A 176 4.51 -0.71 -13.59
CA THR A 176 3.99 -1.50 -12.46
C THR A 176 4.74 -1.23 -11.15
N SER A 177 6.07 -1.15 -11.18
CA SER A 177 6.89 -0.86 -10.00
C SER A 177 6.66 0.54 -9.42
N GLN A 178 6.38 1.53 -10.27
CA GLN A 178 6.05 2.89 -9.85
C GLN A 178 4.67 2.92 -9.19
N CYS A 179 3.68 2.24 -9.78
CA CYS A 179 2.34 2.10 -9.19
C CYS A 179 2.42 1.49 -7.79
N ILE A 180 3.14 0.38 -7.63
CA ILE A 180 3.34 -0.29 -6.33
C ILE A 180 3.99 0.67 -5.32
N THR A 181 5.01 1.40 -5.73
CA THR A 181 5.71 2.38 -4.86
C THR A 181 4.75 3.47 -4.38
N ILE A 182 3.92 4.01 -5.28
CA ILE A 182 2.94 5.06 -4.96
C ILE A 182 1.85 4.50 -4.04
N VAL A 183 1.30 3.33 -4.34
CA VAL A 183 0.29 2.68 -3.48
C VAL A 183 0.83 2.45 -2.08
N HIS A 184 2.08 1.97 -1.95
CA HIS A 184 2.72 1.86 -0.65
C HIS A 184 2.81 3.19 0.08
N TYR A 185 3.27 4.24 -0.59
CA TYR A 185 3.33 5.58 -0.02
C TYR A 185 1.96 6.08 0.45
N LEU A 186 0.91 5.92 -0.35
CA LEU A 186 -0.44 6.36 -0.01
C LEU A 186 -1.02 5.57 1.17
N LEU A 187 -0.85 4.25 1.19
CA LEU A 187 -1.32 3.40 2.29
C LEU A 187 -0.51 3.60 3.58
N ASP A 188 0.80 3.87 3.49
CA ASP A 188 1.62 4.22 4.64
C ASP A 188 1.14 5.56 5.23
N ARG A 189 0.86 6.55 4.38
CA ARG A 189 0.32 7.85 4.81
C ARG A 189 -1.07 7.74 5.45
N GLN A 190 -1.95 6.89 4.92
CA GLN A 190 -3.26 6.65 5.51
C GLN A 190 -3.14 6.01 6.90
N ARG A 191 -2.26 5.02 7.07
CA ARG A 191 -2.00 4.40 8.39
C ARG A 191 -1.42 5.40 9.40
N GLU A 192 -0.54 6.29 8.97
CA GLU A 192 -0.05 7.39 9.83
C GLU A 192 -1.17 8.35 10.24
N ASP A 193 -2.15 8.57 9.35
CA ASP A 193 -3.30 9.44 9.58
C ASP A 193 -4.34 8.82 10.52
N GLU A 194 -4.42 7.48 10.59
CA GLU A 194 -5.27 6.71 11.50
C GLU A 194 -4.65 6.48 12.89
N GLY A 195 -3.38 6.86 13.09
CA GLY A 195 -2.70 6.74 14.38
C GLY A 195 -3.29 7.63 15.48
N ASP A 196 -2.98 7.31 16.74
CA ASP A 196 -3.40 8.13 17.88
C ASP A 196 -2.91 9.58 17.72
N LEU A 197 -3.84 10.53 17.80
CA LEU A 197 -3.50 11.94 17.75
C LEU A 197 -2.58 12.29 18.93
N VAL A 198 -1.57 13.10 18.65
CA VAL A 198 -0.61 13.56 19.66
C VAL A 198 -0.97 14.95 20.13
N MET A 199 -0.73 15.21 21.42
CA MET A 199 -0.96 16.53 21.99
C MET A 199 0.07 17.52 21.44
N CYS A 200 -0.42 18.53 20.73
CA CYS A 200 0.37 19.61 20.17
C CYS A 200 0.53 20.76 21.16
N HIS A 201 -0.58 21.14 21.79
CA HIS A 201 -0.63 22.31 22.67
C HIS A 201 -1.80 22.20 23.66
N LYS A 202 -1.71 22.94 24.75
CA LYS A 202 -2.69 23.00 25.84
C LYS A 202 -3.06 24.44 26.12
N VAL A 203 -4.36 24.74 26.17
CA VAL A 203 -4.88 26.07 26.52
C VAL A 203 -6.03 25.96 27.52
N TRP A 204 -6.16 26.96 28.37
CA TRP A 204 -7.23 27.05 29.37
C TRP A 204 -8.47 27.81 28.86
N GLU A 205 -8.35 28.47 27.70
CA GLU A 205 -9.40 29.31 27.13
C GLU A 205 -9.93 28.72 25.82
N GLU A 206 -11.24 28.48 25.77
CA GLU A 206 -11.90 27.82 24.63
C GLU A 206 -11.85 28.67 23.35
N SER A 207 -12.06 29.98 23.48
CA SER A 207 -11.91 30.95 22.38
C SER A 207 -10.52 30.86 21.74
N LYS A 208 -9.47 30.85 22.57
CA LYS A 208 -8.07 30.69 22.14
C LYS A 208 -7.83 29.33 21.47
N ALA A 209 -8.41 28.26 21.99
CA ALA A 209 -8.32 26.92 21.38
C ALA A 209 -8.90 26.89 19.96
N HIS A 210 -10.06 27.51 19.77
CA HIS A 210 -10.70 27.60 18.44
C HIS A 210 -9.91 28.48 17.46
N LEU A 211 -9.29 29.57 17.94
CA LEU A 211 -8.41 30.39 17.11
C LEU A 211 -7.18 29.61 16.64
N ILE A 212 -6.53 28.87 17.54
CA ILE A 212 -5.37 28.04 17.20
C ILE A 212 -5.78 26.92 16.24
N LYS A 213 -6.92 26.27 16.46
CA LYS A 213 -7.46 25.28 15.53
C LYS A 213 -7.67 25.87 14.13
N GLY A 214 -8.35 27.02 14.04
CA GLY A 214 -8.59 27.69 12.76
C GLY A 214 -7.29 28.06 12.04
N LEU A 215 -6.30 28.58 12.77
CA LEU A 215 -4.97 28.86 12.22
C LEU A 215 -4.32 27.60 11.66
N LEU A 216 -4.30 26.49 12.41
CA LEU A 216 -3.71 25.24 11.94
C LEU A 216 -4.43 24.72 10.69
N GLU A 217 -5.76 24.80 10.65
CA GLU A 217 -6.57 24.40 9.50
C GLU A 217 -6.28 25.27 8.25
N ASP A 218 -6.07 26.58 8.41
CA ASP A 218 -5.66 27.49 7.33
C ASP A 218 -4.30 27.11 6.73
N PHE A 219 -3.40 26.56 7.54
CA PHE A 219 -2.11 26.01 7.10
C PHE A 219 -2.21 24.55 6.61
N GLY A 220 -3.42 23.99 6.52
CA GLY A 220 -3.68 22.64 6.05
C GLY A 220 -3.36 21.55 7.06
N ILE A 221 -3.31 21.87 8.36
CA ILE A 221 -3.07 20.94 9.46
C ILE A 221 -4.41 20.68 10.18
N PRO A 222 -5.04 19.51 9.99
CA PRO A 222 -6.24 19.16 10.72
C PRO A 222 -5.95 19.04 12.21
N ALA A 223 -6.73 19.74 13.04
CA ALA A 223 -6.57 19.74 14.50
C ALA A 223 -7.89 19.41 15.20
N ASN A 224 -7.80 18.54 16.21
CA ASN A 224 -8.92 18.13 17.05
C ASN A 224 -8.77 18.74 18.45
N LEU A 225 -9.90 19.18 19.02
CA LEU A 225 -9.95 19.71 20.38
C LEU A 225 -10.52 18.64 21.30
N VAL A 226 -9.73 18.21 22.28
CA VAL A 226 -10.14 17.22 23.30
C VAL A 226 -10.30 17.90 24.65
N ARG A 227 -11.40 17.58 25.36
CA ARG A 227 -11.76 18.16 26.66
C ARG A 227 -11.97 17.02 27.67
N HIS A 228 -11.51 17.20 28.90
CA HIS A 228 -11.68 16.21 29.98
C HIS A 228 -12.91 16.44 30.86
N VAL A 229 -13.51 17.64 30.83
CA VAL A 229 -14.66 18.00 31.67
C VAL A 229 -15.76 18.62 30.80
N PRO A 230 -17.04 18.22 30.96
CA PRO A 230 -18.16 18.89 30.30
C PRO A 230 -18.20 20.38 30.68
N PRO A 231 -18.50 21.30 29.74
CA PRO A 231 -18.44 22.74 29.96
C PRO A 231 -19.46 23.26 31.00
N SER A 232 -20.38 22.42 31.47
CA SER A 232 -21.30 22.79 32.54
C SER A 232 -21.66 21.59 33.41
N VAL A 233 -21.74 21.85 34.72
CA VAL A 233 -22.45 21.00 35.68
C VAL A 233 -23.50 21.90 36.31
N LEU A 234 -24.77 21.68 35.97
CA LEU A 234 -25.89 22.52 36.43
C LEU A 234 -25.87 22.63 37.98
N PRO A 235 -25.96 23.83 38.61
CA PRO A 235 -26.31 25.15 38.06
C PRO A 235 -25.11 26.07 37.78
N ILE A 236 -23.89 25.53 37.68
CA ILE A 236 -22.65 26.32 37.55
C ILE A 236 -22.17 26.24 36.10
N THR A 237 -22.20 27.37 35.39
CA THR A 237 -21.41 27.58 34.17
C THR A 237 -19.96 27.85 34.59
N VAL A 238 -19.07 26.93 34.27
CA VAL A 238 -17.64 27.06 34.58
C VAL A 238 -16.93 27.47 33.29
N ASP A 239 -17.05 28.74 32.93
CA ASP A 239 -16.28 29.31 31.82
C ASP A 239 -14.84 29.58 32.28
N GLY A 240 -13.86 28.93 31.63
CA GLY A 240 -12.43 29.25 31.78
C GLY A 240 -11.59 28.36 32.71
N LEU A 241 -12.12 27.24 33.22
CA LEU A 241 -11.33 26.26 34.00
C LEU A 241 -11.16 24.90 33.29
N SER A 242 -11.72 24.73 32.09
CA SER A 242 -11.57 23.49 31.33
C SER A 242 -10.33 23.56 30.42
N GLU A 243 -9.33 22.77 30.76
CA GLU A 243 -8.20 22.49 29.89
C GLU A 243 -8.67 21.93 28.54
N VAL A 244 -8.30 22.60 27.45
CA VAL A 244 -8.50 22.12 26.08
C VAL A 244 -7.16 21.69 25.52
N ARG A 245 -7.08 20.43 25.09
CA ARG A 245 -5.92 19.87 24.40
C ARG A 245 -6.13 19.93 22.91
N ILE A 246 -5.16 20.52 22.22
CA ILE A 246 -5.12 20.59 20.77
C ILE A 246 -4.32 19.38 20.30
N MET A 247 -5.01 18.47 19.65
CA MET A 247 -4.47 17.20 19.19
C MET A 247 -4.28 17.26 17.67
N VAL A 248 -3.10 16.92 17.20
CA VAL A 248 -2.76 16.90 15.78
C VAL A 248 -2.19 15.54 15.41
N ARG A 249 -2.03 15.28 14.12
CA ARG A 249 -1.39 14.06 13.64
C ARG A 249 0.10 14.08 14.01
N PRO A 250 0.72 12.93 14.33
CA PRO A 250 2.13 12.86 14.71
C PRO A 250 3.08 13.58 13.75
N ARG A 251 2.85 13.45 12.43
CA ARG A 251 3.66 14.09 11.38
C ARG A 251 3.57 15.62 11.38
N ASP A 252 2.42 16.16 11.78
CA ASP A 252 2.16 17.60 11.75
C ASP A 252 2.59 18.27 13.06
N LEU A 253 2.96 17.50 14.09
CA LEU A 253 3.29 18.00 15.43
C LEU A 253 4.36 19.10 15.40
N GLN A 254 5.48 18.85 14.72
CA GLN A 254 6.59 19.81 14.70
C GLN A 254 6.16 21.12 14.02
N ARG A 255 5.54 21.02 12.85
CA ARG A 255 5.09 22.17 12.08
C ARG A 255 3.97 22.93 12.80
N ALA A 256 3.05 22.22 13.45
CA ALA A 256 1.99 22.82 14.24
C ALA A 256 2.57 23.58 15.45
N ARG A 257 3.59 23.04 16.12
CA ARG A 257 4.30 23.74 17.22
C ARG A 257 5.02 24.99 16.74
N GLU A 258 5.67 24.94 15.57
CA GLU A 258 6.31 26.11 14.94
C GLU A 258 5.27 27.21 14.65
N ILE A 259 4.16 26.87 13.99
CA ILE A 259 3.08 27.82 13.69
C ILE A 259 2.47 28.40 14.98
N ILE A 260 2.23 27.58 16.00
CA ILE A 260 1.71 28.07 17.29
C ILE A 260 2.71 29.01 17.95
N SER A 261 4.01 28.69 17.92
CA SER A 261 5.04 29.54 18.51
C SER A 261 5.21 30.87 17.78
N ASP A 262 4.95 30.93 16.47
CA ASP A 262 5.08 32.15 15.67
C ASP A 262 3.93 33.14 15.90
N TYR A 263 2.72 32.64 16.18
CA TYR A 263 1.50 33.43 16.28
C TYR A 263 0.93 33.53 17.71
N PHE A 264 1.34 32.64 18.62
CA PHE A 264 0.87 32.54 20.00
C PHE A 264 2.05 32.28 20.97
N GLU A 265 1.75 31.80 22.17
CA GLU A 265 2.76 31.44 23.19
C GLU A 265 3.39 30.06 22.86
N PRO A 266 4.65 29.82 23.26
CA PRO A 266 5.32 28.57 22.97
C PRO A 266 4.57 27.38 23.59
N PRO A 267 4.53 26.22 22.90
CA PRO A 267 3.78 25.08 23.37
C PRO A 267 4.34 24.50 24.68
N ILE A 268 3.44 24.27 25.65
CA ILE A 268 3.79 23.69 26.95
C ILE A 268 3.75 22.15 26.83
N ASP A 269 4.89 21.51 27.07
CA ASP A 269 5.04 20.05 27.14
C ASP A 269 4.77 19.55 28.57
N GLU A 270 3.53 19.12 28.86
CA GLU A 270 3.23 18.20 29.97
C GLU A 270 2.20 17.15 29.57
#